data_AF-A0A6D0EYU5-F1
#
_entry.id   AF-A0A6D0EYU5-F1
#
_cell.length_a   1.000
_cell.length_b   1.000
_cell.length_c   1.000
_cell.angle_alpha   90.00
_cell.angle_beta   90.00
_cell.angle_gamma   90.00
#
_symmetry.space_group_name_H-M   'P 1'
#
loop_
_entity.id
_entity.type
_entity.pdbx_description
1 polymer ?
#
loop_
_entity_poly.entity_id
_entity_poly.type
_entity_poly.pdbx_seq_one_letter_code
_entity_poly.pdbx_strand_id
1 'polypeptide(L)' 'GATPTAIANMQAITERFGPSHMAFLVVPMVGAFFIDIVNALVIKLYLMLPIFAG' A
#
# COMPACT_ATOMS: atom_id res chain seq x y z
N GLY A 1 7.06 -9.19 0.63
CA GLY A 1 5.87 -8.40 1.00
C GLY A 1 6.23 -6.93 1.02
N ALA A 2 5.37 -6.05 0.51
CA ALA A 2 5.66 -4.61 0.39
C ALA A 2 5.89 -3.90 1.74
N THR A 3 5.19 -4.33 2.78
CA THR A 3 5.29 -3.76 4.13
C THR A 3 6.64 -4.01 4.82
N PRO A 4 7.19 -5.25 4.87
CA PRO A 4 8.50 -5.48 5.47
C PRO A 4 9.65 -4.84 4.68
N THR A 5 9.56 -4.74 3.35
CA THR A 5 10.56 -3.99 2.56
C THR A 5 10.48 -2.49 2.79
N ALA A 6 9.27 -1.92 2.91
CA ALA A 6 9.10 -0.52 3.25
C ALA A 6 9.64 -0.20 4.65
N ILE A 7 9.40 -1.06 5.65
CA ILE A 7 9.96 -0.92 7.00
C ILE A 7 11.50 -1.01 6.99
N ALA A 8 12.07 -1.97 6.26
CA ALA A 8 13.52 -2.09 6.12
C ALA A 8 14.14 -0.83 5.48
N ASN A 9 13.51 -0.27 4.45
CA ASN A 9 13.95 1.00 3.85
C ASN A 9 13.83 2.18 4.82
N MET A 10 12.76 2.24 5.62
CA MET A 10 12.60 3.29 6.63
C MET A 10 13.66 3.18 7.74
N GLN A 11 14.07 1.97 8.13
CA GLN A 11 15.16 1.75 9.08
C GLN A 11 16.51 2.24 8.50
N ALA A 12 16.83 1.85 7.26
CA ALA A 12 18.06 2.29 6.59
C ALA A 12 18.15 3.82 6.40
N ILE A 13 17.02 4.47 6.10
CA ILE A 13 16.94 5.95 6.01
C ILE A 13 17.08 6.58 7.40
N THR A 14 16.46 6.00 8.42
CA THR A 14 16.52 6.49 9.80
C THR A 14 17.94 6.45 10.36
N GLU A 15 18.73 5.40 10.05
CA GLU A 15 20.15 5.33 10.45
C GLU A 15 21.00 6.45 9.84
N ARG A 16 20.64 6.93 8.65
CA ARG A 16 21.46 7.88 7.88
C ARG A 16 21.02 9.34 8.05
N PHE A 17 19.73 9.58 8.31
CA PHE A 17 19.13 10.93 8.34
C PHE A 17 18.32 11.23 9.61
N GLY A 18 18.20 10.27 10.53
CA GLY A 18 17.36 10.38 11.73
C GLY A 18 15.90 9.94 11.50
N PRO A 19 15.15 9.70 12.59
CA PRO A 19 13.83 9.06 12.52
C PRO A 19 12.74 9.99 11.94
N SER A 20 11.92 9.45 11.03
CA SER A 20 10.74 10.12 10.49
C SER A 20 9.47 9.38 10.87
N HIS A 21 8.78 9.89 11.91
CA HIS A 21 7.50 9.36 12.38
C HIS A 21 6.40 9.44 11.32
N MET A 22 6.46 10.45 10.44
CA MET A 22 5.50 10.59 9.33
C MET A 22 5.64 9.46 8.30
N ALA A 23 6.87 9.04 7.98
CA ALA A 23 7.08 7.92 7.07
C ALA A 23 6.51 6.61 7.63
N PHE A 24 6.71 6.37 8.93
CA PHE A 24 6.19 5.18 9.62
C PHE A 24 4.67 5.11 9.68
N LEU A 25 3.97 6.25 9.66
CA LEU A 25 2.50 6.29 9.60
C LEU A 25 1.97 6.13 8.17
N VAL A 26 2.65 6.71 7.18
CA VAL A 26 2.21 6.67 5.77
C VAL A 26 2.33 5.26 5.18
N VAL A 27 3.38 4.50 5.51
CA VAL A 27 3.57 3.13 5.00
C VAL A 27 2.40 2.19 5.29
N PRO A 28 1.91 2.04 6.54
CA PRO A 28 0.74 1.20 6.83
C PRO A 28 -0.56 1.79 6.27
N MET A 29 -0.72 3.13 6.26
CA MET A 29 -1.91 3.75 5.64
C MET A 29 -2.02 3.40 4.15
N VAL A 30 -0.92 3.51 3.39
CA VAL A 30 -0.90 3.17 1.96
C VAL A 30 -0.96 1.67 1.74
N GLY A 31 -0.19 0.91 2.52
CA GLY A 31 -0.04 -0.54 2.35
C GLY A 31 -1.25 -1.36 2.78
N ALA A 32 -2.05 -0.90 3.74
CA ALA A 32 -3.24 -1.60 4.20
C ALA A 32 -4.51 -0.93 3.68
N PHE A 33 -4.71 0.35 3.97
CA PHE A 33 -6.01 1.00 3.71
C PHE A 33 -6.22 1.39 2.24
N PHE A 34 -5.26 2.06 1.61
CA PHE A 34 -5.43 2.48 0.21
C PHE A 34 -5.45 1.30 -0.76
N ILE A 35 -4.67 0.25 -0.48
CA ILE A 35 -4.67 -0.99 -1.27
C ILE A 35 -6.05 -1.66 -1.24
N ASP A 36 -6.75 -1.66 -0.11
CA ASP A 36 -8.09 -2.24 -0.01
C ASP A 36 -9.10 -1.50 -0.90
N ILE A 37 -9.05 -0.16 -0.93
CA ILE A 37 -9.92 0.66 -1.79
C ILE A 37 -9.63 0.39 -3.27
N VAL A 38 -8.35 0.38 -3.65
CA VAL A 38 -7.94 0.13 -5.04
C VAL A 38 -8.35 -1.28 -5.47
N ASN A 39 -8.14 -2.30 -4.62
CA ASN A 39 -8.57 -3.66 -4.92
C ASN A 39 -10.09 -3.76 -5.07
N ALA A 40 -10.86 -3.17 -4.15
CA ALA A 40 -12.32 -3.17 -4.25
C ALA A 40 -12.81 -2.50 -5.54
N LEU A 41 -12.19 -1.38 -5.92
CA LEU A 41 -12.50 -0.67 -7.16
C LEU A 41 -12.14 -1.51 -8.40
N VAL A 42 -10.90 -2.02 -8.46
CA VAL A 42 -10.40 -2.79 -9.60
C VAL A 42 -11.25 -4.04 -9.80
N ILE A 43 -11.52 -4.81 -8.75
CA ILE A 43 -12.36 -6.01 -8.83
C ILE A 43 -13.77 -5.64 -9.30
N LYS A 44 -14.40 -4.61 -8.71
CA LYS A 44 -15.76 -4.21 -9.08
C LYS A 44 -15.85 -3.76 -10.53
N LEU A 45 -14.86 -3.02 -11.04
CA LEU A 45 -14.78 -2.62 -12.45
C LEU A 45 -14.52 -3.81 -13.37
N TYR A 46 -13.65 -4.75 -12.96
CA TYR A 46 -13.34 -5.93 -13.75
C TYR A 46 -14.56 -6.85 -13.88
N LEU A 47 -15.34 -7.02 -12.80
CA LEU A 47 -16.59 -7.78 -12.81
C LEU A 47 -17.70 -7.09 -13.61
N MET A 48 -17.69 -5.77 -13.71
CA MET A 48 -18.65 -5.00 -14.50
C MET A 48 -18.38 -5.09 -16.02
N LEU A 49 -17.22 -5.61 -16.42
CA LEU A 49 -16.86 -5.79 -17.82
C LEU A 49 -17.79 -6.85 -18.47
N PRO A 50 -18.33 -6.61 -19.67
CA PRO A 50 -19.38 -7.46 -20.28
C PRO A 50 -18.94 -8.89 -20.60
N ILE A 51 -17.65 -9.22 -20.49
CA ILE A 51 -17.11 -10.59 -20.57
C ILE A 51 -17.52 -11.44 -19.36
N PHE A 52 -17.76 -10.82 -18.20
CA PHE A 52 -18.15 -11.49 -16.96
C PHE A 52 -19.64 -11.27 -16.61
N ALA A 53 -20.36 -10.48 -17.40
CA ALA A 53 -21.78 -10.17 -17.19
C ALA A 53 -22.73 -11.22 -17.81
N GLY A 54 -22.21 -12.41 -18.15
CA GLY A 54 -22.95 -13.55 -18.69
C GLY A 54 -23.51 -14.47 -17.62
#